data_AF-A0AAU9SH23-F1
#
_entry.id   AF-A0AAU9SH23-F1
#
_cell.length_a   1.000
_cell.length_b   1.000
_cell.length_c   1.000
_cell.angle_alpha   90.00
_cell.angle_beta   90.00
_cell.angle_gamma   90.00
#
_symmetry.space_group_name_H-M   'P 1'
#
loop_
_entity.id
_entity.type
_entity.pdbx_description
1 polymer ?
#
loop_
_entity_poly.entity_id
_entity_poly.type
_entity_poly.pdbx_seq_one_letter_code
_entity_poly.pdbx_strand_id
1 'polypeptide(L)'
;MKWDLIVVDAPKGYSETMPWRMAAVFSSAVMARNRKGAGTTHVFLHDVDRKVEKAYANEFLCEKYRVKSAGRLWHFEIPNAANMSDQPGDRFC
;
A
#
# COMPACT_ATOMS: atom_id res chain seq x y z
N MET A 1 6.18 9.54 11.24
CA MET A 1 4.87 10.21 11.48
C MET A 1 3.91 9.18 12.07
N LYS A 2 2.72 9.56 12.57
CA LYS A 2 1.72 8.59 13.06
C LYS A 2 0.47 8.70 12.19
N TRP A 3 0.40 7.89 11.14
CA TRP A 3 -0.76 7.82 10.24
C TRP A 3 -1.59 6.60 10.62
N ASP A 4 -2.81 6.79 11.11
CA ASP A 4 -3.72 5.68 11.39
C ASP A 4 -4.39 5.17 10.11
N LEU A 5 -4.64 6.07 9.15
CA LEU A 5 -5.30 5.79 7.88
C LEU A 5 -4.62 6.56 6.73
N ILE A 6 -4.43 5.89 5.60
CA ILE A 6 -4.01 6.48 4.32
C ILE A 6 -4.99 6.00 3.25
N VAL A 7 -5.53 6.93 2.46
CA VAL A 7 -6.35 6.61 1.29
C VAL A 7 -5.59 7.06 0.05
N VAL A 8 -5.29 6.11 -0.83
CA VAL A 8 -4.69 6.38 -2.14
C VAL A 8 -5.82 6.39 -3.16
N ASP A 9 -6.20 7.61 -3.54
CA ASP A 9 -7.25 7.89 -4.50
C ASP A 9 -6.63 8.47 -5.78
N ALA A 10 -6.64 7.70 -6.88
CA ALA A 10 -6.07 8.13 -8.15
C ALA A 10 -7.11 8.82 -9.04
N PRO A 11 -6.75 9.84 -9.84
CA PRO A 11 -7.69 10.49 -10.76
C PRO A 11 -8.26 9.47 -11.77
N LYS A 12 -9.55 9.59 -12.07
CA LYS A 12 -10.24 8.80 -13.11
C LYS A 12 -9.60 9.08 -14.48
N GLY A 13 -9.13 8.05 -15.16
CA GLY A 13 -8.68 8.16 -16.57
C GLY A 13 -7.63 7.12 -16.97
N TYR A 14 -7.68 6.70 -18.24
CA TYR A 14 -6.73 5.75 -18.84
C TYR A 14 -5.56 6.52 -19.46
N SER A 15 -4.38 6.44 -18.84
CA SER A 15 -3.13 6.73 -19.52
C SER A 15 -2.04 5.79 -19.01
N GLU A 16 -1.35 5.15 -19.94
CA GLU A 16 -0.19 4.30 -19.69
C GLU A 16 1.02 5.11 -19.20
N THR A 17 0.99 6.44 -19.39
CA THR A 17 2.06 7.38 -19.05
C THR A 17 1.77 8.24 -17.83
N MET A 18 0.86 7.82 -16.92
CA MET A 18 0.66 8.50 -15.64
C MET A 18 1.45 7.79 -14.51
N PRO A 19 2.76 8.08 -14.36
CA PRO A 19 3.64 7.42 -13.38
C PRO A 19 3.25 7.71 -11.93
N TRP A 20 2.45 8.75 -11.69
CA TRP A 20 2.15 9.27 -10.35
C TRP A 20 1.40 8.27 -9.45
N ARG A 21 0.60 7.35 -10.01
CA ARG A 21 -0.14 6.34 -9.21
C ARG A 21 0.81 5.44 -8.42
N MET A 22 1.93 5.07 -9.03
CA MET A 22 2.89 4.13 -8.47
C MET A 22 3.69 4.76 -7.33
N ALA A 23 4.04 6.04 -7.49
CA ALA A 23 4.69 6.81 -6.44
C ALA A 23 3.80 6.91 -5.19
N ALA A 24 2.50 7.15 -5.35
CA ALA A 24 1.58 7.22 -4.21
C ALA A 24 1.47 5.89 -3.45
N VAL A 25 1.38 4.75 -4.16
CA VAL A 25 1.41 3.41 -3.55
C VAL A 25 2.71 3.20 -2.77
N PHE A 26 3.87 3.45 -3.41
CA PHE A 26 5.17 3.36 -2.77
C PHE A 26 5.28 4.26 -1.53
N SER A 27 4.92 5.53 -1.64
CA SER A 27 4.96 6.48 -0.53
C SER A 27 4.05 6.05 0.62
N SER A 28 2.83 5.58 0.33
CA SER A 28 1.92 5.06 1.36
C SER A 28 2.54 3.90 2.14
N ALA A 29 3.24 3.01 1.44
CA ALA A 29 3.95 1.89 2.00
C ALA A 29 5.08 2.39 2.93
N VAL A 30 5.96 3.26 2.44
CA VAL A 30 7.06 3.84 3.24
C VAL A 30 6.53 4.58 4.47
N MET A 31 5.45 5.36 4.34
CA MET A 31 4.85 6.09 5.46
C MET A 31 4.26 5.15 6.52
N ALA A 32 3.59 4.07 6.10
CA ALA A 32 3.04 3.07 7.00
C ALA A 32 4.14 2.34 7.78
N ARG A 33 5.21 1.88 7.10
CA ARG A 33 6.33 1.20 7.76
C ARG A 33 7.10 2.11 8.72
N ASN A 34 7.23 3.39 8.37
CA ASN A 34 7.89 4.42 9.18
C ASN A 34 6.95 5.08 10.22
N ARG A 35 5.83 4.42 10.55
CA ARG A 35 4.98 4.84 11.65
C ARG A 35 5.78 4.90 12.94
N LYS A 36 5.71 6.02 13.65
CA LYS A 36 6.32 6.19 14.98
C LYS A 36 5.39 5.65 16.06
N GLY A 37 5.96 4.88 16.99
CA GLY A 37 5.22 4.28 18.10
C GLY A 37 4.44 3.03 17.68
N ALA A 38 3.63 2.51 18.60
CA ALA A 38 2.88 1.29 18.39
C ALA A 38 1.68 1.46 17.43
N GLY A 39 1.19 0.33 16.94
CA GLY A 39 0.01 0.21 16.09
C GLY A 39 0.33 0.02 14.61
N THR A 40 -0.75 -0.02 13.84
CA THR A 40 -0.76 -0.35 12.41
C THR A 40 -1.29 0.85 11.63
N THR A 41 -0.90 0.97 10.37
CA THR A 41 -1.48 1.94 9.44
C THR A 41 -2.41 1.22 8.48
N HIS A 42 -3.65 1.68 8.39
CA HIS A 42 -4.62 1.18 7.42
C HIS A 42 -4.40 1.89 6.08
N VAL A 43 -4.24 1.14 4.99
CA VAL A 43 -4.11 1.69 3.63
C VAL A 43 -5.27 1.23 2.79
N PHE A 44 -6.02 2.18 2.23
CA PHE A 44 -7.09 1.93 1.28
C PHE A 44 -6.65 2.37 -0.11
N LEU A 45 -6.49 1.42 -1.03
CA LEU A 45 -6.11 1.68 -2.40
C LEU A 45 -7.33 1.52 -3.31
N HIS A 46 -7.75 2.62 -3.92
CA HIS A 46 -8.84 2.65 -4.90
C HIS A 46 -8.29 2.45 -6.32
N ASP A 47 -9.15 1.97 -7.24
CA ASP A 47 -8.90 1.81 -8.69
C ASP A 47 -7.94 0.67 -9.03
N VAL A 48 -7.96 -0.42 -8.24
CA VAL A 48 -7.09 -1.59 -8.44
C VAL A 48 -7.60 -2.51 -9.55
N ASP A 49 -7.68 -1.98 -10.76
CA ASP A 49 -8.20 -2.70 -11.93
C ASP A 49 -7.09 -3.32 -12.79
N ARG A 50 -6.01 -2.57 -13.04
CA ARG A 50 -4.97 -2.97 -13.99
C ARG A 50 -3.87 -3.81 -13.33
N LYS A 51 -3.11 -4.52 -14.18
CA LYS A 51 -1.98 -5.36 -13.76
C LYS A 51 -0.90 -4.56 -13.04
N VAL A 52 -0.66 -3.30 -13.44
CA VAL A 52 0.39 -2.47 -12.84
C VAL A 52 0.02 -2.02 -11.42
N GLU A 53 -1.22 -1.57 -11.17
CA GLU A 53 -1.68 -1.28 -9.81
C GLU A 53 -1.61 -2.51 -8.92
N LYS A 54 -2.07 -3.67 -9.42
CA LYS A 54 -2.00 -4.94 -8.68
C LYS A 54 -0.55 -5.33 -8.37
N ALA A 55 0.36 -5.21 -9.33
CA ALA A 55 1.77 -5.54 -9.14
C ALA A 55 2.41 -4.67 -8.05
N TYR A 56 2.21 -3.35 -8.09
CA TYR A 56 2.76 -2.46 -7.07
C TYR A 56 2.07 -2.59 -5.72
N ALA A 57 0.76 -2.83 -5.70
CA ALA A 57 0.06 -3.11 -4.45
C ALA A 57 0.64 -4.38 -3.78
N ASN A 58 0.87 -5.43 -4.57
CA ASN A 58 1.44 -6.68 -4.07
C ASN A 58 2.91 -6.53 -3.69
N GLU A 59 3.70 -5.74 -4.42
CA GLU A 59 5.12 -5.48 -4.13
C GLU A 59 5.31 -4.59 -2.90
N PHE A 60 4.54 -3.51 -2.75
CA PHE A 60 4.81 -2.50 -1.73
C PHE A 60 3.89 -2.61 -0.51
N LEU A 61 2.63 -3.01 -0.68
CA LEU A 61 1.66 -3.15 0.42
C LEU A 61 1.51 -4.59 0.92
N CYS A 62 2.01 -5.56 0.15
CA CYS A 62 1.98 -7.00 0.39
C CYS A 62 0.59 -7.63 0.48
N GLU A 63 0.42 -8.71 -0.27
CA GLU A 63 -0.79 -9.53 -0.22
C GLU A 63 -1.05 -10.07 1.20
N LYS A 64 0.00 -10.44 1.95
CA LYS A 64 -0.12 -10.92 3.34
C LYS A 64 -0.72 -9.91 4.32
N TYR A 65 -0.63 -8.62 4.01
CA TYR A 65 -1.21 -7.55 4.82
C TYR A 65 -2.58 -7.10 4.29
N ARG A 66 -3.10 -7.73 3.23
CA ARG A 66 -4.42 -7.41 2.66
C ARG A 66 -5.53 -8.04 3.50
N VAL A 67 -6.37 -7.20 4.07
CA VAL A 67 -7.49 -7.62 4.92
C VAL A 67 -8.72 -7.96 4.09
N LYS A 68 -9.06 -7.08 3.13
CA LYS A 68 -10.25 -7.23 2.30
C LYS A 68 -10.12 -6.54 0.95
N SER A 69 -10.80 -7.08 -0.04
CA SER A 69 -11.07 -6.41 -1.32
C SER A 69 -12.59 -6.25 -1.50
N ALA A 70 -13.05 -5.04 -1.82
CA ALA A 70 -14.45 -4.74 -2.12
C ALA A 70 -14.53 -4.06 -3.49
N GLY A 71 -14.85 -4.84 -4.53
CA GLY A 71 -14.77 -4.38 -5.90
C GLY A 71 -13.36 -3.88 -6.24
N ARG A 72 -13.23 -2.58 -6.54
CA ARG A 72 -11.99 -1.92 -6.95
C ARG A 72 -11.22 -1.26 -5.81
N LEU A 73 -11.70 -1.44 -4.58
CA LEU A 73 -11.10 -0.89 -3.37
C LEU A 73 -10.47 -2.01 -2.55
N TRP A 74 -9.17 -1.90 -2.29
CA TRP A 74 -8.43 -2.87 -1.48
C TRP A 74 -8.01 -2.22 -0.16
N HIS A 75 -8.10 -2.99 0.93
CA HIS A 75 -7.75 -2.57 2.28
C HIS A 75 -6.58 -3.41 2.80
N PHE A 76 -5.55 -2.73 3.29
CA PHE A 76 -4.35 -3.31 3.91
C PHE A 76 -4.17 -2.81 5.35
N GLU A 77 -3.59 -3.66 6.17
CA GLU A 77 -3.15 -3.37 7.54
C GLU A 77 -1.64 -3.57 7.65
N ILE A 78 -0.90 -2.46 7.53
CA ILE A 78 0.56 -2.50 7.45
C ILE A 78 1.15 -2.18 8.83
N PRO A 79 1.86 -3.13 9.47
CA PRO A 79 2.53 -2.88 10.74
C PRO A 79 3.71 -1.91 10.55
N ASN A 80 4.18 -1.30 11.63
CA ASN A 80 5.46 -0.58 11.58
C ASN A 80 6.62 -1.57 11.35
N ALA A 81 7.78 -1.06 10.93
CA ALA A 81 8.95 -1.90 10.62
C ALA A 81 9.44 -2.76 11.81
N ALA A 82 9.22 -2.32 13.04
CA ALA A 82 9.62 -3.07 14.24
C ALA A 82 8.76 -4.33 14.46
N ASN A 83 7.55 -4.37 13.90
CA ASN A 83 6.59 -5.45 14.06
C ASN A 83 6.37 -6.25 12.76
N MET A 84 7.23 -6.06 11.75
CA MET A 84 7.18 -6.82 10.51
C MET A 84 7.78 -8.21 10.69
N SER A 85 7.20 -9.19 10.02
CA SER A 85 7.68 -10.57 9.97
C SER A 85 8.44 -10.88 8.67
N ASP A 86 9.04 -9.85 8.06
CA ASP A 86 9.69 -9.94 6.75
C ASP A 86 11.07 -10.62 6.89
N GLN A 87 11.42 -11.53 5.98
CA GLN A 87 12.72 -12.22 6.03
C GLN A 87 13.86 -11.32 5.52
N PRO A 88 15.12 -11.58 5.90
CA PRO A 88 16.27 -10.87 5.36
C PRO A 88 16.40 -11.10 3.85
N GLY A 89 15.79 -10.23 3.05
CA GLY A 89 15.68 -10.36 1.58
C GLY A 89 14.38 -9.79 1.02
N ASP A 90 13.33 -9.79 1.83
CA ASP A 90 12.03 -9.18 1.52
C ASP A 90 12.19 -7.67 1.56
N ARG A 91 12.37 -7.03 0.40
CA ARG A 91 12.63 -5.59 0.33
C ARG A 91 11.40 -4.78 0.77
N PHE A 92 10.22 -5.37 0.60
CA PHE A 92 8.92 -4.84 1.04
C PHE A 92 7.96 -5.97 1.40
N CYS A 93 8.00 -7.05 0.63
CA CYS A 93 7.35 -8.34 0.83
C CYS A 93 8.35 -9.42 0.36
#